data_AF-A0AB35MHE6-F1
#
_entry.id   AF-A0AB35MHE6-F1
#
_cell.length_a   1.000
_cell.length_b   1.000
_cell.length_c   1.000
_cell.angle_alpha   90.00
_cell.angle_beta   90.00
_cell.angle_gamma   90.00
#
_symmetry.space_group_name_H-M   'P 1'
#
loop_
_entity.id
_entity.type
_entity.pdbx_description
1 polymer ?
#
loop_
_entity_poly.entity_id
_entity_poly.type
_entity_poly.pdbx_seq_one_letter_code
_entity_poly.pdbx_strand_id
1 'polypeptide(L)'
;MTIDASAPPLVALAATVREPGGAPEIAEVRLDALRADEVLVAVAASGVCHTDLTALDGGVGYAFPAVFGHEGAGTVVEVGSAVTRVAAGDRVVLTFDSCGTCRRCRDGHPASCEEFAARNYRGARADGSPTLRDAAGEPVAAAWMAQSSWATHAIARETNVVRIGDHIPFTLAAPLGCGVLTGAGTVLRALRPTDRDSLLVVGAGTVGLSAVMAGRALGCATITVVEPDAGRRALAIELGADAAVAPDAFDPRATAHDLAIDTVGTQESLDAALGGLASPGVCATVALRPGVNRVTVSQTALLWGRTLVGVIEGDAVPDATIPLLVEMWRAGLLPLERLVVPFRFERVDDAVGAARVGRAVKAVLTFGDEPVPAASGPTVASAADRVRRIAAAGAGDAAELEMLWDLLPAARAADLRGLWHGAGIDTGHRTQQLLVSSRWYGKNFIDAETVQPLVVRDEHGELRSASALAGGAGAWLADAAHRGKVTATMSYDARPLHDHFVRVDADTLLGVMAGRGALDDGRPYYFVLERDPRGEVGPLPELDA
;
A
#
# COMPACT_ATOMS: atom_id res chain seq x y z
N MET A 1 30.45 3.98 -17.42
CA MET A 1 30.72 5.33 -17.93
C MET A 1 31.29 6.13 -16.76
N THR A 2 32.48 6.69 -16.89
CA THR A 2 33.13 7.52 -15.85
C THR A 2 32.35 8.82 -15.68
N ILE A 3 31.99 9.17 -14.44
CA ILE A 3 31.35 10.43 -14.09
C ILE A 3 32.36 11.54 -14.36
N ASP A 4 32.04 12.43 -15.30
CA ASP A 4 32.90 13.54 -15.69
C ASP A 4 32.86 14.63 -14.61
N ALA A 5 33.90 14.69 -13.77
CA ALA A 5 34.05 15.70 -12.73
C ALA A 5 34.23 17.14 -13.27
N SER A 6 34.23 17.34 -14.59
CA SER A 6 34.30 18.65 -15.24
C SER A 6 32.94 19.26 -15.62
N ALA A 7 31.84 18.52 -15.47
CA ALA A 7 30.50 19.07 -15.70
C ALA A 7 30.17 20.14 -14.63
N PRO A 8 29.60 21.30 -15.02
CA PRO A 8 29.20 22.31 -14.06
C PRO A 8 28.14 21.75 -13.09
N PRO A 9 28.18 22.11 -11.79
CA PRO A 9 27.22 21.62 -10.82
C PRO A 9 25.80 22.02 -11.22
N LEU A 10 24.85 21.08 -11.13
CA LEU A 10 23.45 21.34 -11.44
C LEU A 10 22.90 22.37 -10.46
N VAL A 11 22.32 23.45 -10.98
CA VAL A 11 21.63 24.47 -10.19
C VAL A 11 20.16 24.11 -10.10
N ALA A 12 19.59 24.17 -8.90
CA ALA A 12 18.20 23.89 -8.60
C ALA A 12 17.61 24.98 -7.70
N LEU A 13 16.29 25.16 -7.73
CA LEU A 13 15.58 25.91 -6.69
C LEU A 13 15.19 24.97 -5.55
N ALA A 14 15.39 25.40 -4.30
CA ALA A 14 15.02 24.66 -3.10
C ALA A 14 14.39 25.58 -2.03
N ALA A 15 13.46 25.04 -1.25
CA ALA A 15 12.90 25.71 -0.08
C ALA A 15 13.85 25.48 1.11
N THR A 16 14.69 26.47 1.37
CA THR A 16 15.69 26.46 2.42
C THR A 16 15.15 27.04 3.72
N VAL A 17 15.46 26.42 4.85
CA VAL A 17 15.13 26.91 6.19
C VAL A 17 16.44 27.21 6.91
N ARG A 18 16.62 28.46 7.36
CA ARG A 18 17.90 28.93 7.93
C ARG A 18 18.11 28.53 9.38
N GLU A 19 17.03 28.48 10.16
CA GLU A 19 17.05 28.20 11.60
C GLU A 19 15.77 27.47 12.03
N PRO A 20 15.78 26.75 13.17
CA PRO A 20 14.60 26.04 13.65
C PRO A 20 13.36 26.93 13.78
N GLY A 21 12.24 26.47 13.20
CA GLY A 21 10.96 27.19 13.19
C GLY A 21 10.89 28.34 12.19
N GLY A 22 11.96 28.60 11.43
CA GLY A 22 11.98 29.61 10.38
C GLY A 22 11.06 29.29 9.20
N ALA A 23 10.61 30.33 8.49
CA ALA A 23 9.85 30.15 7.26
C ALA A 23 10.75 29.60 6.14
N PRO A 24 10.28 28.66 5.30
CA PRO A 24 11.03 28.25 4.12
C PRO A 24 11.16 29.38 3.10
N GLU A 25 12.39 29.64 2.65
CA GLU A 25 12.72 30.61 1.61
C GLU A 25 13.21 29.88 0.36
N ILE A 26 12.65 30.23 -0.80
CA ILE A 26 13.12 29.67 -2.07
C ILE A 26 14.44 30.32 -2.45
N ALA A 27 15.47 29.50 -2.61
CA ALA A 27 16.79 29.92 -2.99
C ALA A 27 17.38 28.98 -4.05
N GLU A 28 18.33 29.50 -4.82
CA GLU A 28 19.17 28.67 -5.67
C GLU A 28 20.17 27.87 -4.82
N VAL A 29 20.27 26.58 -5.11
CA VAL A 29 21.24 25.66 -4.54
C VAL A 29 21.97 24.93 -5.66
N ARG A 30 23.20 24.50 -5.38
CA ARG A 30 24.01 23.67 -6.27
C ARG A 30 24.03 22.25 -5.74
N LEU A 31 23.67 21.30 -6.59
CA LEU A 31 23.79 19.88 -6.28
C LEU A 31 25.25 19.44 -6.49
N ASP A 32 25.78 18.67 -5.54
CA ASP A 32 27.06 17.99 -5.71
C ASP A 32 26.94 16.90 -6.80
N ALA A 33 28.06 16.52 -7.42
CA ALA A 33 28.08 15.47 -8.43
C ALA A 33 27.45 14.16 -7.93
N LEU A 34 26.73 13.48 -8.82
CA LEU A 34 26.06 12.22 -8.52
C LEU A 34 27.09 11.12 -8.22
N ARG A 35 26.81 10.27 -7.24
CA ARG A 35 27.62 9.09 -6.91
C ARG A 35 27.10 7.84 -7.59
N ALA A 36 27.89 6.77 -7.52
CA ALA A 36 27.60 5.52 -8.21
C ALA A 36 26.25 4.88 -7.82
N ASP A 37 25.81 5.03 -6.57
CA ASP A 37 24.57 4.46 -6.03
C ASP A 37 23.44 5.48 -5.84
N GLU A 38 23.58 6.65 -6.47
CA GLU A 38 22.63 7.75 -6.37
C GLU A 38 21.80 7.92 -7.64
N VAL A 39 20.61 8.50 -7.47
CA VAL A 39 19.65 8.76 -8.54
C VAL A 39 19.27 10.24 -8.47
N LEU A 40 19.44 10.95 -9.58
CA LEU A 40 18.98 12.32 -9.71
C LEU A 40 17.53 12.32 -10.21
N VAL A 41 16.64 12.95 -9.46
CA VAL A 41 15.21 13.05 -9.81
C VAL A 41 14.83 14.50 -10.00
N ALA A 42 14.22 14.82 -11.14
CA ALA A 42 13.49 16.07 -11.35
C ALA A 42 12.14 15.94 -10.64
N VAL A 43 11.98 16.67 -9.53
CA VAL A 43 10.80 16.57 -8.67
C VAL A 43 9.64 17.28 -9.33
N ALA A 44 8.52 16.57 -9.48
CA ALA A 44 7.29 17.11 -10.04
C ALA A 44 6.27 17.46 -8.94
N ALA A 45 6.30 16.71 -7.83
CA ALA A 45 5.50 16.97 -6.65
C ALA A 45 6.21 16.55 -5.36
N SER A 46 5.91 17.21 -4.24
CA SER A 46 6.35 16.78 -2.92
C SER A 46 5.29 17.03 -1.86
N GLY A 47 4.95 16.02 -1.10
CA GLY A 47 4.08 16.18 0.06
C GLY A 47 4.71 17.01 1.19
N VAL A 48 3.86 17.66 1.98
CA VAL A 48 4.20 18.25 3.28
C VAL A 48 3.62 17.34 4.36
N CYS A 49 4.49 16.83 5.23
CA CYS A 49 4.12 15.92 6.30
C CYS A 49 4.46 16.52 7.68
N HIS A 50 3.73 16.11 8.72
CA HIS A 50 3.98 16.57 10.09
C HIS A 50 5.39 16.21 10.58
N THR A 51 6.00 15.16 10.02
CA THR A 51 7.40 14.80 10.24
C THR A 51 8.36 15.87 9.71
N ASP A 52 8.08 16.47 8.54
CA ASP A 52 8.87 17.62 8.04
C ASP A 52 8.72 18.82 8.96
N LEU A 53 7.50 19.11 9.41
CA LEU A 53 7.22 20.24 10.30
C LEU A 53 7.93 20.09 11.64
N THR A 54 7.91 18.87 12.20
CA THR A 54 8.63 18.53 13.44
C THR A 54 10.14 18.73 13.28
N ALA A 55 10.71 18.33 12.14
CA ALA A 55 12.12 18.52 11.86
C ALA A 55 12.49 20.00 11.62
N LEU A 56 11.64 20.71 10.87
CA LEU A 56 11.74 22.15 10.61
C LEU A 56 11.74 22.96 11.91
N ASP A 57 10.96 22.55 12.91
CA ASP A 57 10.91 23.18 14.23
C ASP A 57 12.09 22.78 15.14
N GLY A 58 13.04 21.99 14.66
CA GLY A 58 14.21 21.53 15.41
C GLY A 58 13.96 20.31 16.31
N GLY A 59 12.80 19.65 16.18
CA GLY A 59 12.35 18.56 17.06
C GLY A 59 13.11 17.24 16.93
N VAL A 60 13.99 17.08 15.93
CA VAL A 60 14.71 15.82 15.61
C VAL A 60 16.23 15.96 15.58
N GLY A 61 16.80 17.11 15.97
CA GLY A 61 18.25 17.32 15.99
C GLY A 61 18.91 17.41 14.61
N TYR A 62 18.15 17.77 13.57
CA TYR A 62 18.66 17.99 12.21
C TYR A 62 19.46 19.30 12.12
N ALA A 63 20.49 19.33 11.26
CA ALA A 63 21.34 20.51 11.08
C ALA A 63 20.63 21.60 10.25
N PHE A 64 21.04 22.87 10.42
CA PHE A 64 20.55 24.03 9.66
C PHE A 64 21.75 24.85 9.13
N PRO A 65 21.61 25.57 7.99
CA PRO A 65 20.43 25.67 7.13
C PRO A 65 20.09 24.33 6.44
N ALA A 66 18.82 24.10 6.15
CA ALA A 66 18.30 22.81 5.69
C ALA A 66 17.31 22.90 4.53
N VAL A 67 17.22 21.82 3.74
CA VAL A 67 16.11 21.54 2.82
C VAL A 67 15.39 20.26 3.26
N PHE A 68 14.08 20.36 3.47
CA PHE A 68 13.22 19.25 3.91
C PHE A 68 12.44 18.61 2.76
N GLY A 69 11.35 17.89 3.08
CA GLY A 69 10.53 17.14 2.13
C GLY A 69 10.97 15.69 2.07
N HIS A 70 10.03 14.77 2.36
CA HIS A 70 10.24 13.33 2.29
C HIS A 70 9.12 12.55 1.60
N GLU A 71 8.30 13.26 0.82
CA GLU A 71 7.20 12.68 0.06
C GLU A 71 7.32 13.11 -1.41
N GLY A 72 8.51 12.96 -2.00
CA GLY A 72 8.79 13.37 -3.38
C GLY A 72 8.25 12.41 -4.43
N ALA A 73 7.85 12.93 -5.59
CA ALA A 73 7.59 12.15 -6.79
C ALA A 73 8.04 12.93 -8.03
N GLY A 74 8.56 12.23 -9.03
CA GLY A 74 9.16 12.88 -10.19
C GLY A 74 9.70 11.91 -11.22
N THR A 75 10.52 12.44 -12.12
CA THR A 75 11.14 11.68 -13.21
C THR A 75 12.63 11.55 -12.98
N VAL A 76 13.18 10.36 -13.14
CA VAL A 76 14.62 10.11 -13.09
C VAL A 76 15.31 10.84 -14.25
N VAL A 77 16.31 11.65 -13.95
CA VAL A 77 17.09 12.41 -14.94
C VAL A 77 18.40 11.71 -15.23
N GLU A 78 19.10 11.27 -14.19
CA GLU A 78 20.41 10.64 -14.28
C GLU A 78 20.54 9.57 -13.19
N VAL A 79 21.30 8.52 -13.47
CA VAL A 79 21.59 7.45 -12.51
C VAL A 79 23.08 7.23 -12.38
N GLY A 80 23.53 6.95 -11.16
CA GLY A 80 24.88 6.53 -10.88
C GLY A 80 25.24 5.21 -11.55
N SER A 81 26.53 4.95 -11.71
CA SER A 81 27.05 3.80 -12.45
C SER A 81 26.76 2.42 -11.84
N ALA A 82 26.35 2.35 -10.57
CA ALA A 82 25.97 1.13 -9.86
C ALA A 82 24.45 0.93 -9.78
N VAL A 83 23.65 1.92 -10.21
CA VAL A 83 22.19 1.82 -10.23
C VAL A 83 21.75 0.88 -11.36
N THR A 84 20.87 -0.05 -11.02
CA THR A 84 20.34 -1.10 -11.90
C THR A 84 18.81 -1.17 -11.91
N ARG A 85 18.16 -0.62 -10.87
CA ARG A 85 16.73 -0.76 -10.64
C ARG A 85 15.87 0.28 -11.34
N VAL A 86 16.44 1.43 -11.72
CA VAL A 86 15.77 2.51 -12.46
C VAL A 86 16.69 3.09 -13.52
N ALA A 87 16.11 3.76 -14.51
CA ALA A 87 16.82 4.46 -15.57
C ALA A 87 16.24 5.86 -15.81
N ALA A 88 16.98 6.70 -16.52
CA ALA A 88 16.49 8.02 -16.94
C ALA A 88 15.16 7.89 -17.70
N GLY A 89 14.20 8.75 -17.37
CA GLY A 89 12.83 8.71 -17.88
C GLY A 89 11.84 7.94 -17.01
N ASP A 90 12.31 7.12 -16.07
CA ASP A 90 11.41 6.40 -15.16
C ASP A 90 10.67 7.37 -14.24
N ARG A 91 9.35 7.18 -14.12
CA ARG A 91 8.50 7.87 -13.15
C ARG A 91 8.61 7.17 -11.79
N VAL A 92 8.96 7.92 -10.75
CA VAL A 92 9.27 7.38 -9.43
C VAL A 92 8.61 8.16 -8.29
N VAL A 93 8.36 7.46 -7.19
CA VAL A 93 8.14 8.00 -5.85
C VAL A 93 9.43 7.83 -5.03
N LEU A 94 9.73 8.83 -4.22
CA LEU A 94 10.82 8.85 -3.25
C LEU A 94 10.25 8.50 -1.87
N THR A 95 10.87 7.54 -1.19
CA THR A 95 10.49 7.10 0.16
C THR A 95 11.69 7.16 1.11
N PHE A 96 11.62 6.49 2.26
CA PHE A 96 12.72 6.36 3.21
C PHE A 96 13.83 5.44 2.71
N ASP A 97 15.07 5.69 3.12
CA ASP A 97 16.22 4.82 2.81
C ASP A 97 16.40 3.70 3.83
N SER A 98 16.94 2.57 3.36
CA SER A 98 17.35 1.43 4.17
C SER A 98 18.61 0.80 3.60
N CYS A 99 19.38 0.07 4.41
CA CYS A 99 20.64 -0.50 3.93
C CYS A 99 20.47 -1.72 3.02
N GLY A 100 19.25 -2.28 2.91
CA GLY A 100 18.92 -3.46 2.11
C GLY A 100 19.59 -4.77 2.56
N THR A 101 20.54 -4.71 3.49
CA THR A 101 21.48 -5.80 3.77
C THR A 101 21.50 -6.25 5.21
N CYS A 102 21.05 -5.46 6.18
CA CYS A 102 20.97 -5.91 7.58
C CYS A 102 19.88 -6.97 7.76
N ARG A 103 19.86 -7.65 8.91
CA ARG A 103 18.88 -8.71 9.18
C ARG A 103 17.45 -8.22 9.00
N ARG A 104 17.11 -7.04 9.54
CA ARG A 104 15.76 -6.45 9.46
C ARG A 104 15.32 -6.21 8.01
N CYS A 105 16.21 -5.68 7.17
CA CYS A 105 15.91 -5.48 5.75
C CYS A 105 15.68 -6.80 5.03
N ARG A 106 16.54 -7.81 5.25
CA ARG A 106 16.41 -9.14 4.62
C ARG A 106 15.16 -9.91 5.09
N ASP A 107 14.73 -9.66 6.33
CA ASP A 107 13.51 -10.23 6.90
C ASP A 107 12.24 -9.47 6.43
N GLY A 108 12.37 -8.46 5.55
CA GLY A 108 11.24 -7.73 4.98
C GLY A 108 10.72 -6.58 5.85
N HIS A 109 11.56 -6.03 6.73
CA HIS A 109 11.26 -4.92 7.63
C HIS A 109 12.23 -3.74 7.44
N PRO A 110 12.30 -3.12 6.24
CA PRO A 110 13.27 -2.06 5.95
C PRO A 110 13.02 -0.79 6.78
N ALA A 111 11.79 -0.53 7.22
CA ALA A 111 11.47 0.57 8.14
C ALA A 111 12.12 0.40 9.53
N SER A 112 12.51 -0.84 9.89
CA SER A 112 13.27 -1.18 11.09
C SER A 112 14.77 -1.37 10.81
N CYS A 113 15.29 -0.78 9.73
CA CYS A 113 16.71 -0.86 9.37
C CYS A 113 17.61 -0.43 10.54
N GLU A 114 18.70 -1.17 10.76
CA GLU A 114 19.69 -0.87 11.83
C GLU A 114 20.40 0.46 11.59
N GLU A 115 20.43 0.93 10.33
CA GLU A 115 21.01 2.20 9.91
C GLU A 115 19.95 3.27 9.61
N PHE A 116 18.67 3.04 9.94
CA PHE A 116 17.56 3.92 9.53
C PHE A 116 17.82 5.39 9.87
N ALA A 117 18.13 5.70 11.13
CA ALA A 117 18.38 7.08 11.55
C ALA A 117 19.60 7.70 10.86
N ALA A 118 20.68 6.94 10.69
CA ALA A 118 21.91 7.42 10.07
C ALA A 118 21.75 7.74 8.57
N ARG A 119 20.83 7.04 7.90
CA ARG A 119 20.51 7.21 6.47
C ARG A 119 19.49 8.31 6.20
N ASN A 120 18.55 8.49 7.13
CA ASN A 120 17.40 9.35 6.91
C ASN A 120 17.46 10.71 7.64
N TYR A 121 18.16 10.79 8.78
CA TYR A 121 18.13 11.99 9.64
C TYR A 121 19.47 12.73 9.73
N ARG A 122 20.47 12.35 8.93
CA ARG A 122 21.84 12.88 9.06
C ARG A 122 22.02 14.28 8.48
N GLY A 123 21.33 14.63 7.40
CA GLY A 123 21.55 15.91 6.71
C GLY A 123 22.70 15.91 5.71
N ALA A 124 23.27 14.75 5.44
CA ALA A 124 24.42 14.56 4.55
C ALA A 124 24.49 13.09 4.11
N ARG A 125 25.39 12.79 3.17
CA ARG A 125 25.72 11.41 2.79
C ARG A 125 26.31 10.65 3.97
N ALA A 126 26.40 9.32 3.85
CA ALA A 126 26.90 8.45 4.93
C ALA A 126 28.33 8.81 5.42
N ASP A 127 29.17 9.33 4.53
CA ASP A 127 30.53 9.82 4.83
C ASP A 127 30.58 11.26 5.37
N GLY A 128 29.44 11.92 5.51
CA GLY A 128 29.31 13.31 5.96
C GLY A 128 29.46 14.37 4.87
N SER A 129 29.73 13.98 3.62
CA SER A 129 29.76 14.95 2.51
C SER A 129 28.35 15.47 2.17
N PRO A 130 28.22 16.74 1.77
CA PRO A 130 26.91 17.33 1.46
C PRO A 130 26.35 16.77 0.15
N THR A 131 25.05 16.93 -0.06
CA THR A 131 24.42 16.78 -1.38
C THR A 131 24.07 18.14 -2.00
N LEU A 132 23.91 19.18 -1.17
CA LEU A 132 23.58 20.54 -1.58
C LEU A 132 24.55 21.56 -1.01
N ARG A 133 24.79 22.61 -1.80
CA ARG A 133 25.53 23.82 -1.41
C ARG A 133 24.73 25.07 -1.77
N ASP A 134 24.90 26.12 -0.98
CA ASP A 134 24.32 27.42 -1.30
C ASP A 134 25.10 28.15 -2.41
N ALA A 135 24.67 29.38 -2.73
CA ALA A 135 25.33 30.21 -3.73
C ALA A 135 26.79 30.59 -3.38
N ALA A 136 27.13 30.64 -2.07
CA ALA A 136 28.47 30.89 -1.57
C ALA A 136 29.36 29.64 -1.60
N GLY A 137 28.79 28.47 -1.83
CA GLY A 137 29.48 27.18 -1.84
C GLY A 137 29.50 26.47 -0.49
N GLU A 138 28.81 27.03 0.51
CA GLU A 138 28.73 26.45 1.85
C GLU A 138 27.72 25.28 1.88
N PRO A 139 27.98 24.21 2.65
CA PRO A 139 27.06 23.09 2.77
C PRO A 139 25.69 23.49 3.32
N VAL A 140 24.63 22.97 2.71
CA VAL A 140 23.25 23.03 3.23
C VAL A 140 22.84 21.62 3.62
N ALA A 141 22.28 21.44 4.82
CA ALA A 141 21.83 20.15 5.30
C ALA A 141 20.68 19.62 4.42
N ALA A 142 20.87 18.45 3.82
CA ALA A 142 19.97 17.87 2.84
C ALA A 142 20.02 16.34 2.92
N ALA A 143 19.43 15.62 1.97
CA ALA A 143 19.18 14.18 2.11
C ALA A 143 18.32 13.86 3.36
N TRP A 144 17.38 14.74 3.69
CA TRP A 144 16.30 14.44 4.62
C TRP A 144 15.50 13.27 4.08
N MET A 145 15.43 12.17 4.84
CA MET A 145 14.91 10.87 4.39
C MET A 145 15.54 10.41 3.06
N ALA A 146 16.83 10.72 2.88
CA ALA A 146 17.60 10.49 1.66
C ALA A 146 16.97 11.08 0.38
N GLN A 147 16.31 12.23 0.47
CA GLN A 147 15.74 12.92 -0.70
C GLN A 147 15.79 14.46 -0.62
N SER A 148 15.30 15.08 0.46
CA SER A 148 15.09 16.55 0.55
C SER A 148 14.29 17.11 -0.64
N SER A 149 13.07 16.60 -0.83
CA SER A 149 12.25 16.81 -2.03
C SER A 149 11.53 18.16 -2.10
N TRP A 150 11.71 19.09 -1.16
CA TRP A 150 11.29 20.49 -1.32
C TRP A 150 12.27 21.29 -2.19
N ALA A 151 12.62 20.72 -3.33
CA ALA A 151 13.51 21.27 -4.33
C ALA A 151 13.12 20.75 -5.71
N THR A 152 13.41 21.53 -6.75
CA THR A 152 13.18 21.16 -8.16
C THR A 152 13.93 19.88 -8.57
N HIS A 153 15.04 19.57 -7.90
CA HIS A 153 15.80 18.34 -8.08
C HIS A 153 16.22 17.76 -6.72
N ALA A 154 16.22 16.43 -6.64
CA ALA A 154 16.65 15.69 -5.45
C ALA A 154 17.67 14.61 -5.83
N ILE A 155 18.72 14.49 -5.03
CA ILE A 155 19.62 13.33 -5.06
C ILE A 155 19.04 12.30 -4.08
N ALA A 156 18.56 11.21 -4.64
CA ALA A 156 18.05 10.05 -3.94
C ALA A 156 19.01 8.86 -4.06
N ARG A 157 18.65 7.74 -3.44
CA ARG A 157 19.38 6.48 -3.43
C ARG A 157 18.61 5.47 -4.27
N GLU A 158 19.30 4.53 -4.90
CA GLU A 158 18.61 3.41 -5.58
C GLU A 158 17.63 2.67 -4.65
N THR A 159 17.94 2.61 -3.36
CA THR A 159 17.15 1.91 -2.33
C THR A 159 15.89 2.64 -1.89
N ASN A 160 15.72 3.94 -2.19
CA ASN A 160 14.54 4.72 -1.81
C ASN A 160 13.77 5.32 -2.99
N VAL A 161 14.05 4.86 -4.22
CA VAL A 161 13.29 5.20 -5.42
C VAL A 161 12.42 4.01 -5.84
N VAL A 162 11.12 4.24 -6.02
CA VAL A 162 10.17 3.20 -6.45
C VAL A 162 9.45 3.64 -7.71
N ARG A 163 9.49 2.82 -8.76
CA ARG A 163 8.76 3.09 -10.01
C ARG A 163 7.25 2.97 -9.80
N ILE A 164 6.51 3.88 -10.43
CA ILE A 164 5.03 3.97 -10.29
C ILE A 164 4.26 3.83 -11.60
N GLY A 165 4.96 3.65 -12.73
CA GLY A 165 4.33 3.59 -14.05
C GLY A 165 3.66 4.91 -14.46
N ASP A 166 2.82 4.85 -15.49
CA ASP A 166 2.34 6.06 -16.19
C ASP A 166 0.94 6.54 -15.76
N HIS A 167 0.26 5.81 -14.88
CA HIS A 167 -1.17 6.03 -14.64
C HIS A 167 -1.47 7.08 -13.58
N ILE A 168 -0.70 7.10 -12.48
CA ILE A 168 -0.96 7.99 -11.34
C ILE A 168 -0.28 9.34 -11.53
N PRO A 169 -0.96 10.48 -11.36
CA PRO A 169 -0.32 11.81 -11.36
C PRO A 169 0.70 11.94 -10.23
N PHE A 170 1.81 12.65 -10.45
CA PHE A 170 2.85 12.85 -9.43
C PHE A 170 2.30 13.51 -8.16
N THR A 171 1.38 14.46 -8.33
CA THR A 171 0.70 15.15 -7.22
C THR A 171 -0.04 14.17 -6.28
N LEU A 172 -0.58 13.07 -6.82
CA LEU A 172 -1.22 12.02 -6.03
C LEU A 172 -0.24 10.93 -5.57
N ALA A 173 0.83 10.70 -6.34
CA ALA A 173 1.84 9.70 -6.01
C ALA A 173 2.77 10.13 -4.87
N ALA A 174 3.09 11.42 -4.75
CA ALA A 174 4.01 11.96 -3.74
C ALA A 174 3.73 11.46 -2.29
N PRO A 175 2.49 11.54 -1.78
CA PRO A 175 2.16 11.04 -0.44
C PRO A 175 2.33 9.52 -0.23
N LEU A 176 2.45 8.73 -1.31
CA LEU A 176 2.75 7.29 -1.24
C LEU A 176 4.17 7.01 -0.72
N GLY A 177 5.03 8.02 -0.61
CA GLY A 177 6.38 7.88 -0.07
C GLY A 177 6.45 7.80 1.47
N CYS A 178 5.44 8.32 2.19
CA CYS A 178 5.38 8.29 3.66
C CYS A 178 3.95 8.31 4.22
N GLY A 179 3.21 9.42 4.15
CA GLY A 179 1.96 9.58 4.92
C GLY A 179 0.87 8.57 4.56
N VAL A 180 0.67 8.32 3.26
CA VAL A 180 -0.28 7.29 2.79
C VAL A 180 0.29 5.90 3.04
N LEU A 181 1.58 5.71 2.77
CA LEU A 181 2.32 4.47 3.01
C LEU A 181 2.20 4.00 4.46
N THR A 182 2.34 4.93 5.41
CA THR A 182 2.30 4.65 6.84
C THR A 182 0.92 4.17 7.25
N GLY A 183 -0.13 4.89 6.85
CA GLY A 183 -1.50 4.54 7.25
C GLY A 183 -1.95 3.22 6.63
N ALA A 184 -1.90 3.14 5.30
CA ALA A 184 -2.32 1.96 4.57
C ALA A 184 -1.40 0.76 4.87
N GLY A 185 -0.09 0.97 4.89
CA GLY A 185 0.90 -0.07 5.21
C GLY A 185 0.72 -0.65 6.61
N THR A 186 0.45 0.19 7.62
CA THR A 186 0.17 -0.30 8.99
C THR A 186 -1.00 -1.28 8.99
N VAL A 187 -2.07 -0.95 8.28
CA VAL A 187 -3.24 -1.84 8.15
C VAL A 187 -2.88 -3.11 7.36
N LEU A 188 -2.26 -2.96 6.19
CA LEU A 188 -1.92 -4.06 5.28
C LEU A 188 -0.88 -5.04 5.85
N ARG A 189 0.04 -4.57 6.72
CA ARG A 189 1.23 -5.35 7.11
C ARG A 189 1.39 -5.55 8.61
N ALA A 190 1.07 -4.56 9.44
CA ALA A 190 1.24 -4.69 10.89
C ALA A 190 -0.03 -5.23 11.56
N LEU A 191 -1.21 -4.72 11.18
CA LEU A 191 -2.50 -5.12 11.77
C LEU A 191 -3.14 -6.32 11.06
N ARG A 192 -3.08 -6.36 9.72
CA ARG A 192 -3.59 -7.46 8.85
C ARG A 192 -5.02 -7.90 9.22
N PRO A 193 -6.00 -6.98 9.19
CA PRO A 193 -7.37 -7.32 9.54
C PRO A 193 -7.94 -8.38 8.61
N THR A 194 -8.91 -9.11 9.14
CA THR A 194 -9.83 -9.99 8.44
C THR A 194 -11.19 -9.31 8.27
N ASP A 195 -12.09 -9.97 7.53
CA ASP A 195 -13.49 -9.59 7.35
C ASP A 195 -14.34 -9.68 8.64
N ARG A 196 -13.73 -10.11 9.76
CA ARG A 196 -14.33 -10.18 11.09
C ARG A 196 -13.88 -9.05 12.00
N ASP A 197 -12.73 -8.45 11.72
CA ASP A 197 -12.07 -7.53 12.64
C ASP A 197 -12.69 -6.13 12.54
N SER A 198 -12.82 -5.51 13.71
CA SER A 198 -13.21 -4.12 13.88
C SER A 198 -12.00 -3.22 14.09
N LEU A 199 -11.95 -2.08 13.39
CA LEU A 199 -10.82 -1.15 13.40
C LEU A 199 -11.20 0.20 14.03
N LEU A 200 -10.44 0.62 15.03
CA LEU A 200 -10.48 1.97 15.60
C LEU A 200 -9.34 2.83 15.04
N VAL A 201 -9.66 3.98 14.47
CA VAL A 201 -8.66 4.96 14.01
C VAL A 201 -8.75 6.23 14.85
N VAL A 202 -7.69 6.55 15.59
CA VAL A 202 -7.61 7.78 16.38
C VAL A 202 -6.80 8.81 15.60
N GLY A 203 -7.47 9.89 15.18
CA GLY A 203 -6.97 10.93 14.29
C GLY A 203 -7.25 10.66 12.81
N ALA A 204 -7.80 11.64 12.10
CA ALA A 204 -8.17 11.57 10.69
C ALA A 204 -7.34 12.54 9.83
N GLY A 205 -6.02 12.57 10.06
CA GLY A 205 -5.06 13.15 9.12
C GLY A 205 -4.83 12.22 7.92
N THR A 206 -3.82 12.52 7.08
CA THR A 206 -3.48 11.66 5.93
C THR A 206 -3.28 10.20 6.34
N VAL A 207 -2.52 9.96 7.42
CA VAL A 207 -2.19 8.61 7.90
C VAL A 207 -3.47 7.87 8.34
N GLY A 208 -4.29 8.49 9.18
CA GLY A 208 -5.53 7.89 9.68
C GLY A 208 -6.53 7.62 8.57
N LEU A 209 -6.76 8.57 7.66
CA LEU A 209 -7.68 8.37 6.53
C LEU A 209 -7.16 7.33 5.54
N SER A 210 -5.85 7.18 5.38
CA SER A 210 -5.27 6.09 4.58
C SER A 210 -5.47 4.73 5.24
N ALA A 211 -5.44 4.66 6.58
CA ALA A 211 -5.79 3.46 7.32
C ALA A 211 -7.29 3.11 7.18
N VAL A 212 -8.19 4.10 7.20
CA VAL A 212 -9.64 3.89 6.95
C VAL A 212 -9.86 3.27 5.56
N MET A 213 -9.29 3.88 4.51
CA MET A 213 -9.45 3.36 3.14
C MET A 213 -8.87 1.95 2.99
N ALA A 214 -7.69 1.67 3.55
CA ALA A 214 -7.10 0.34 3.52
C ALA A 214 -7.92 -0.70 4.30
N GLY A 215 -8.42 -0.34 5.49
CA GLY A 215 -9.31 -1.21 6.27
C GLY A 215 -10.59 -1.54 5.51
N ARG A 216 -11.18 -0.53 4.85
CA ARG A 216 -12.39 -0.73 4.04
C ARG A 216 -12.11 -1.61 2.82
N ALA A 217 -10.98 -1.40 2.15
CA ALA A 217 -10.57 -2.20 1.01
C ALA A 217 -10.37 -3.69 1.39
N LEU A 218 -9.80 -3.97 2.56
CA LEU A 218 -9.65 -5.32 3.12
C LEU A 218 -10.96 -5.91 3.65
N GLY A 219 -12.01 -5.10 3.79
CA GLY A 219 -13.33 -5.55 4.23
C GLY A 219 -13.47 -5.67 5.74
N CYS A 220 -12.77 -4.87 6.55
CA CYS A 220 -13.02 -4.77 8.00
C CYS A 220 -14.53 -4.72 8.29
N ALA A 221 -14.95 -5.46 9.32
CA ALA A 221 -16.36 -5.59 9.67
C ALA A 221 -16.97 -4.25 10.08
N THR A 222 -16.22 -3.47 10.87
CA THR A 222 -16.55 -2.09 11.24
C THR A 222 -15.31 -1.22 11.33
N ILE A 223 -15.45 0.06 11.00
CA ILE A 223 -14.41 1.07 11.13
C ILE A 223 -14.97 2.28 11.87
N THR A 224 -14.40 2.58 13.04
CA THR A 224 -14.74 3.76 13.85
C THR A 224 -13.59 4.74 13.85
N VAL A 225 -13.87 6.03 13.67
CA VAL A 225 -12.89 7.12 13.69
C VAL A 225 -13.16 8.06 14.85
N VAL A 226 -12.11 8.43 15.59
CA VAL A 226 -12.15 9.46 16.64
C VAL A 226 -11.38 10.67 16.17
N GLU A 227 -12.07 11.80 15.93
CA GLU A 227 -11.49 13.01 15.34
C GLU A 227 -12.24 14.27 15.80
N PRO A 228 -11.53 15.29 16.34
CA PRO A 228 -12.17 16.53 16.80
C PRO A 228 -12.78 17.38 15.67
N ASP A 229 -12.19 17.43 14.48
CA ASP A 229 -12.70 18.24 13.37
C ASP A 229 -13.91 17.59 12.67
N ALA A 230 -15.02 18.34 12.56
CA ALA A 230 -16.26 17.82 11.98
C ALA A 230 -16.15 17.54 10.47
N GLY A 231 -15.35 18.34 9.74
CA GLY A 231 -15.13 18.13 8.32
C GLY A 231 -14.35 16.85 8.05
N ARG A 232 -13.30 16.59 8.83
CA ARG A 232 -12.52 15.34 8.77
C ARG A 232 -13.34 14.12 9.19
N ARG A 233 -14.26 14.25 10.14
CA ARG A 233 -15.21 13.17 10.45
C ARG A 233 -16.13 12.86 9.27
N ALA A 234 -16.69 13.88 8.61
CA ALA A 234 -17.51 13.69 7.42
C ALA A 234 -16.72 13.02 6.30
N LEU A 235 -15.49 13.47 6.05
CA LEU A 235 -14.58 12.86 5.09
C LEU A 235 -14.24 11.41 5.43
N ALA A 236 -14.05 11.08 6.71
CA ALA A 236 -13.81 9.70 7.13
C ALA A 236 -14.97 8.76 6.77
N ILE A 237 -16.21 9.21 6.96
CA ILE A 237 -17.41 8.45 6.57
C ILE A 237 -17.44 8.23 5.05
N GLU A 238 -17.19 9.28 4.25
CA GLU A 238 -17.09 9.16 2.79
C GLU A 238 -16.03 8.14 2.37
N LEU A 239 -14.89 8.12 3.06
CA LEU A 239 -13.76 7.24 2.76
C LEU A 239 -13.91 5.80 3.30
N GLY A 240 -15.05 5.48 3.92
CA GLY A 240 -15.39 4.10 4.28
C GLY A 240 -15.47 3.81 5.78
N ALA A 241 -15.39 4.83 6.66
CA ALA A 241 -15.71 4.65 8.07
C ALA A 241 -17.22 4.44 8.28
N ASP A 242 -17.59 3.51 9.15
CA ASP A 242 -18.99 3.27 9.54
C ASP A 242 -19.46 4.27 10.59
N ALA A 243 -18.53 4.74 11.43
CA ALA A 243 -18.79 5.77 12.44
C ALA A 243 -17.60 6.73 12.57
N ALA A 244 -17.90 8.01 12.81
CA ALA A 244 -16.89 9.02 13.13
C ALA A 244 -17.42 9.92 14.24
N VAL A 245 -16.70 9.99 15.37
CA VAL A 245 -17.14 10.69 16.58
C VAL A 245 -16.10 11.69 17.08
N ALA A 246 -16.57 12.72 17.78
CA ALA A 246 -15.69 13.64 18.48
C ALA A 246 -15.08 12.95 19.72
N PRO A 247 -13.87 13.35 20.18
CA PRO A 247 -13.21 12.70 21.32
C PRO A 247 -14.02 12.70 22.62
N ASP A 248 -14.80 13.75 22.88
CA ASP A 248 -15.66 13.88 24.06
C ASP A 248 -16.93 13.01 24.00
N ALA A 249 -17.32 12.57 22.80
CA ALA A 249 -18.43 11.65 22.56
C ALA A 249 -17.99 10.18 22.47
N PHE A 250 -16.68 9.91 22.49
CA PHE A 250 -16.14 8.55 22.46
C PHE A 250 -15.95 8.03 23.89
N ASP A 251 -16.71 6.99 24.27
CA ASP A 251 -16.44 6.23 25.49
C ASP A 251 -15.57 5.00 25.14
N PRO A 252 -14.26 5.04 25.40
CA PRO A 252 -13.38 3.91 25.11
C PRO A 252 -13.74 2.66 25.94
N ARG A 253 -14.44 2.78 27.07
CA ARG A 253 -14.79 1.62 27.91
C ARG A 253 -16.10 0.95 27.50
N ALA A 254 -16.91 1.65 26.71
CA ALA A 254 -18.17 1.12 26.18
C ALA A 254 -18.02 0.50 24.77
N THR A 255 -16.81 0.53 24.21
CA THR A 255 -16.49 -0.02 22.89
C THR A 255 -15.44 -1.13 23.01
N ALA A 256 -15.38 -2.00 22.01
CA ALA A 256 -14.40 -3.06 21.94
C ALA A 256 -14.04 -3.31 20.47
N HIS A 257 -12.87 -2.84 20.06
CA HIS A 257 -12.32 -2.98 18.72
C HIS A 257 -11.16 -3.97 18.71
N ASP A 258 -11.12 -4.89 17.74
CA ASP A 258 -10.06 -5.90 17.65
C ASP A 258 -8.69 -5.25 17.37
N LEU A 259 -8.72 -4.17 16.61
CA LEU A 259 -7.55 -3.43 16.14
C LEU A 259 -7.73 -1.94 16.38
N ALA A 260 -6.64 -1.26 16.72
CA ALA A 260 -6.59 0.19 16.79
C ALA A 260 -5.32 0.76 16.14
N ILE A 261 -5.44 1.96 15.58
CA ILE A 261 -4.30 2.77 15.13
C ILE A 261 -4.37 4.18 15.71
N ASP A 262 -3.34 4.56 16.45
CA ASP A 262 -3.13 5.91 16.98
C ASP A 262 -2.19 6.69 16.05
N THR A 263 -2.72 7.74 15.42
CA THR A 263 -2.00 8.58 14.47
C THR A 263 -1.66 9.96 15.04
N VAL A 264 -1.94 10.20 16.33
CA VAL A 264 -1.77 11.50 17.00
C VAL A 264 -0.60 11.47 18.00
N GLY A 265 -0.45 10.35 18.72
CA GLY A 265 0.66 10.13 19.64
C GLY A 265 0.66 11.00 20.90
N THR A 266 -0.51 11.46 21.38
CA THR A 266 -0.64 12.02 22.73
C THR A 266 -0.98 10.93 23.74
N GLN A 267 -0.86 11.24 25.04
CA GLN A 267 -1.35 10.35 26.09
C GLN A 267 -2.86 10.10 25.94
N GLU A 268 -3.64 11.14 25.66
CA GLU A 268 -5.10 11.04 25.52
C GLU A 268 -5.52 10.20 24.32
N SER A 269 -4.82 10.35 23.18
CA SER A 269 -5.11 9.56 21.97
C SER A 269 -4.76 8.09 22.16
N LEU A 270 -3.64 7.81 22.84
CA LEU A 270 -3.24 6.45 23.18
C LEU A 270 -4.18 5.81 24.22
N ASP A 271 -4.63 6.58 25.21
CA ASP A 271 -5.61 6.11 26.20
C ASP A 271 -6.96 5.78 25.54
N ALA A 272 -7.40 6.59 24.57
CA ALA A 272 -8.59 6.29 23.77
C ALA A 272 -8.41 5.01 22.96
N ALA A 273 -7.27 4.86 22.26
CA ALA A 273 -6.99 3.69 21.42
C ALA A 273 -6.89 2.40 22.24
N LEU A 274 -6.14 2.40 23.35
CA LEU A 274 -5.97 1.24 24.22
C LEU A 274 -7.21 0.93 25.05
N GLY A 275 -7.96 1.95 25.44
CA GLY A 275 -9.21 1.81 26.19
C GLY A 275 -10.28 1.12 25.34
N GLY A 276 -10.45 1.56 24.09
CA GLY A 276 -11.40 1.03 23.11
C GLY A 276 -11.03 -0.32 22.50
N LEU A 277 -9.89 -0.90 22.90
CA LEU A 277 -9.40 -2.17 22.36
C LEU A 277 -10.06 -3.37 23.04
N ALA A 278 -10.47 -4.36 22.25
CA ALA A 278 -10.92 -5.66 22.72
C ALA A 278 -9.76 -6.47 23.33
N SER A 279 -10.08 -7.59 23.96
CA SER A 279 -9.10 -8.52 24.54
C SER A 279 -9.29 -9.92 23.97
N PRO A 280 -8.26 -10.53 23.33
CA PRO A 280 -7.00 -9.91 22.92
C PRO A 280 -7.21 -8.92 21.77
N GLY A 281 -6.33 -7.91 21.66
CA GLY A 281 -6.39 -6.92 20.58
C GLY A 281 -5.05 -6.22 20.37
N VAL A 282 -4.88 -5.53 19.24
CA VAL A 282 -3.62 -4.88 18.86
C VAL A 282 -3.82 -3.39 18.57
N CYS A 283 -3.07 -2.54 19.26
CA CYS A 283 -2.99 -1.11 19.01
C CYS A 283 -1.63 -0.76 18.38
N ALA A 284 -1.64 -0.24 17.15
CA ALA A 284 -0.47 0.33 16.50
C ALA A 284 -0.38 1.85 16.77
N THR A 285 0.78 2.34 17.20
CA THR A 285 1.06 3.78 17.27
C THR A 285 2.10 4.15 16.21
N VAL A 286 1.82 5.22 15.46
CA VAL A 286 2.60 5.60 14.26
C VAL A 286 3.07 7.06 14.28
N ALA A 287 2.70 7.83 15.30
CA ALA A 287 2.97 9.25 15.34
C ALA A 287 4.40 9.57 15.79
N LEU A 288 5.09 10.40 15.01
CA LEU A 288 6.35 11.04 15.42
C LEU A 288 6.05 12.34 16.17
N ARG A 289 6.67 12.54 17.33
CA ARG A 289 6.55 13.75 18.15
C ARG A 289 7.92 14.35 18.45
N PRO A 290 8.02 15.68 18.62
CA PRO A 290 9.29 16.33 18.96
C PRO A 290 9.89 15.81 20.27
N GLY A 291 11.20 15.54 20.28
CA GLY A 291 11.93 15.16 21.48
C GLY A 291 11.46 13.85 22.13
N VAL A 292 11.59 13.76 23.47
CA VAL A 292 11.19 12.56 24.23
C VAL A 292 9.68 12.57 24.45
N ASN A 293 8.97 11.66 23.78
CA ASN A 293 7.53 11.46 23.95
C ASN A 293 7.24 10.34 24.98
N ARG A 294 7.04 10.70 26.26
CA ARG A 294 6.73 9.71 27.31
C ARG A 294 5.23 9.42 27.33
N VAL A 295 4.90 8.13 27.38
CA VAL A 295 3.53 7.65 27.61
C VAL A 295 3.48 6.76 28.85
N THR A 296 2.35 6.80 29.56
CA THR A 296 2.03 5.90 30.66
C THR A 296 1.01 4.88 30.17
N VAL A 297 1.33 3.59 30.31
CA VAL A 297 0.43 2.51 29.93
C VAL A 297 0.08 1.69 31.18
N SER A 298 -1.21 1.43 31.38
CA SER A 298 -1.67 0.54 32.44
C SER A 298 -1.25 -0.89 32.13
N GLN A 299 -0.34 -1.44 32.93
CA GLN A 299 0.07 -2.84 32.81
C GLN A 299 -1.13 -3.79 32.91
N THR A 300 -2.09 -3.50 33.78
CA THR A 300 -3.31 -4.31 33.94
C THR A 300 -4.15 -4.35 32.66
N ALA A 301 -4.16 -3.28 31.85
CA ALA A 301 -4.83 -3.31 30.56
C ALA A 301 -4.12 -4.26 29.57
N LEU A 302 -2.78 -4.32 29.61
CA LEU A 302 -1.99 -5.22 28.77
C LEU A 302 -2.10 -6.70 29.18
N LEU A 303 -2.27 -6.99 30.47
CA LEU A 303 -2.33 -8.36 31.00
C LEU A 303 -3.41 -9.24 30.34
N TRP A 304 -4.45 -8.65 29.77
CA TRP A 304 -5.53 -9.35 29.07
C TRP A 304 -5.21 -9.69 27.60
N GLY A 305 -3.92 -9.83 27.27
CA GLY A 305 -3.47 -10.20 25.92
C GLY A 305 -3.53 -9.06 24.91
N ARG A 306 -3.56 -7.80 25.38
CA ARG A 306 -3.50 -6.62 24.49
C ARG A 306 -2.06 -6.31 24.11
N THR A 307 -1.85 -5.86 22.88
CA THR A 307 -0.54 -5.47 22.35
C THR A 307 -0.52 -3.99 22.02
N LEU A 308 0.50 -3.27 22.47
CA LEU A 308 0.87 -1.95 21.94
C LEU A 308 2.14 -2.12 21.11
N VAL A 309 2.10 -1.74 19.85
CA VAL A 309 3.22 -1.85 18.91
C VAL A 309 3.51 -0.52 18.23
N GLY A 310 4.78 -0.14 18.16
CA GLY A 310 5.22 1.00 17.35
C GLY A 310 5.44 0.58 15.90
N VAL A 311 4.96 1.37 14.95
CA VAL A 311 5.12 1.09 13.52
C VAL A 311 5.68 2.33 12.83
N ILE A 312 6.82 2.17 12.16
CA ILE A 312 7.45 3.21 11.33
C ILE A 312 7.13 2.89 9.87
N GLU A 313 6.70 3.90 9.11
CA GLU A 313 6.48 3.81 7.66
C GLU A 313 5.58 2.63 7.24
N GLY A 314 4.62 2.29 8.10
CA GLY A 314 3.68 1.19 7.88
C GLY A 314 4.30 -0.20 7.91
N ASP A 315 5.53 -0.34 8.41
CA ASP A 315 6.36 -1.54 8.26
C ASP A 315 6.47 -1.98 6.79
N ALA A 316 6.36 -1.02 5.86
CA ALA A 316 6.26 -1.30 4.44
C ALA A 316 7.54 -1.88 3.86
N VAL A 317 7.40 -2.69 2.82
CA VAL A 317 8.47 -2.97 1.85
C VAL A 317 8.13 -2.10 0.64
N PRO A 318 8.76 -0.92 0.46
CA PRO A 318 8.26 0.08 -0.48
C PRO A 318 8.08 -0.43 -1.91
N ASP A 319 8.99 -1.28 -2.38
CA ASP A 319 8.95 -1.88 -3.73
C ASP A 319 7.73 -2.77 -3.99
N ALA A 320 7.12 -3.30 -2.93
CA ALA A 320 5.89 -4.07 -3.03
C ALA A 320 4.67 -3.21 -2.67
N THR A 321 4.78 -2.41 -1.61
CA THR A 321 3.65 -1.66 -1.08
C THR A 321 3.26 -0.47 -1.95
N ILE A 322 4.21 0.30 -2.50
CA ILE A 322 3.86 1.49 -3.31
C ILE A 322 3.15 1.10 -4.62
N PRO A 323 3.64 0.11 -5.41
CA PRO A 323 2.90 -0.36 -6.58
C PRO A 323 1.51 -0.88 -6.24
N LEU A 324 1.36 -1.60 -5.12
CA LEU A 324 0.04 -2.03 -4.63
C LEU A 324 -0.89 -0.84 -4.36
N LEU A 325 -0.40 0.23 -3.71
CA LEU A 325 -1.19 1.43 -3.46
C LEU A 325 -1.58 2.17 -4.75
N VAL A 326 -0.71 2.16 -5.77
CA VAL A 326 -1.04 2.70 -7.09
C VAL A 326 -2.20 1.92 -7.72
N GLU A 327 -2.16 0.59 -7.68
CA GLU A 327 -3.25 -0.24 -8.21
C GLU A 327 -4.54 -0.10 -7.39
N MET A 328 -4.45 0.03 -6.06
CA MET A 328 -5.62 0.37 -5.22
C MET A 328 -6.24 1.72 -5.63
N TRP A 329 -5.42 2.73 -5.91
CA TRP A 329 -5.90 4.02 -6.42
C TRP A 329 -6.60 3.86 -7.79
N ARG A 330 -5.99 3.13 -8.73
CA ARG A 330 -6.58 2.86 -10.06
C ARG A 330 -7.93 2.13 -9.99
N ALA A 331 -8.07 1.23 -9.03
CA ALA A 331 -9.30 0.49 -8.76
C ALA A 331 -10.38 1.32 -8.01
N GLY A 332 -10.06 2.56 -7.61
CA GLY A 332 -10.93 3.42 -6.81
C GLY A 332 -11.03 3.01 -5.34
N LEU A 333 -10.14 2.15 -4.85
CA LEU A 333 -10.08 1.70 -3.45
C LEU A 333 -9.30 2.68 -2.57
N LEU A 334 -8.56 3.62 -3.18
CA LEU A 334 -7.75 4.61 -2.49
C LEU A 334 -7.88 5.98 -3.19
N PRO A 335 -9.03 6.67 -3.10
CA PRO A 335 -9.29 7.93 -3.81
C PRO A 335 -8.50 9.13 -3.23
N LEU A 336 -7.21 9.21 -3.57
CA LEU A 336 -6.25 10.21 -3.05
C LEU A 336 -6.63 11.66 -3.36
N GLU A 337 -7.42 11.89 -4.41
CA GLU A 337 -7.97 13.19 -4.80
C GLU A 337 -8.81 13.81 -3.68
N ARG A 338 -9.35 13.00 -2.77
CA ARG A 338 -10.12 13.46 -1.60
C ARG A 338 -9.24 14.01 -0.48
N LEU A 339 -7.95 13.64 -0.45
CA LEU A 339 -7.01 14.04 0.61
C LEU A 339 -6.10 15.20 0.17
N VAL A 340 -5.69 15.17 -1.10
CA VAL A 340 -4.61 16.00 -1.62
C VAL A 340 -5.11 17.42 -1.91
N VAL A 341 -4.40 18.39 -1.34
CA VAL A 341 -4.58 19.82 -1.61
C VAL A 341 -3.29 20.33 -2.24
N PRO A 342 -3.29 20.65 -3.55
CA PRO A 342 -2.09 21.10 -4.24
C PRO A 342 -1.77 22.56 -3.91
N PHE A 343 -0.48 22.85 -3.79
CA PHE A 343 0.09 24.18 -3.67
C PHE A 343 1.21 24.31 -4.70
N ARG A 344 1.35 25.48 -5.33
CA ARG A 344 2.53 25.77 -6.16
C ARG A 344 3.76 25.81 -5.27
N PHE A 345 4.91 25.29 -5.74
CA PHE A 345 6.16 25.29 -4.98
C PHE A 345 6.54 26.68 -4.48
N GLU A 346 6.26 27.72 -5.25
CA GLU A 346 6.45 29.13 -4.92
C GLU A 346 5.68 29.59 -3.66
N ARG A 347 4.68 28.81 -3.25
CA ARG A 347 3.80 29.04 -2.09
C ARG A 347 4.03 27.97 -1.00
N VAL A 348 5.28 27.55 -0.84
CA VAL A 348 5.66 26.55 0.17
C VAL A 348 5.31 26.97 1.59
N ASP A 349 5.37 28.27 1.89
CA ASP A 349 4.96 28.86 3.17
C ASP A 349 3.46 28.64 3.44
N ASP A 350 2.60 28.87 2.45
CA ASP A 350 1.17 28.60 2.54
C ASP A 350 0.87 27.12 2.75
N ALA A 351 1.61 26.24 2.05
CA ALA A 351 1.44 24.79 2.16
C ALA A 351 1.81 24.32 3.57
N VAL A 352 2.94 24.80 4.10
CA VAL A 352 3.38 24.56 5.48
C VAL A 352 2.34 25.10 6.47
N GLY A 353 1.85 26.33 6.28
CA GLY A 353 0.81 26.92 7.12
C GLY A 353 -0.49 26.10 7.09
N ALA A 354 -0.93 25.68 5.91
CA ALA A 354 -2.12 24.86 5.72
C ALA A 354 -2.02 23.50 6.41
N ALA A 355 -0.86 22.86 6.34
CA ALA A 355 -0.58 21.60 7.01
C ALA A 355 -0.58 21.77 8.54
N ARG A 356 0.09 22.81 9.06
CA ARG A 356 0.16 23.10 10.51
C ARG A 356 -1.19 23.30 11.17
N VAL A 357 -2.07 24.09 10.55
CA VAL A 357 -3.40 24.39 11.10
C VAL A 357 -4.45 23.35 10.69
N GLY A 358 -4.06 22.33 9.93
CA GLY A 358 -4.93 21.25 9.51
C GLY A 358 -5.96 21.60 8.44
N ARG A 359 -5.85 22.77 7.80
CA ARG A 359 -6.71 23.22 6.68
C ARG A 359 -6.57 22.33 5.44
N ALA A 360 -5.38 21.77 5.23
CA ALA A 360 -5.15 20.75 4.22
C ALA A 360 -4.94 19.39 4.91
N VAL A 361 -5.68 18.36 4.47
CA VAL A 361 -5.48 16.99 4.96
C VAL A 361 -4.10 16.47 4.51
N LYS A 362 -3.77 16.64 3.23
CA LYS A 362 -2.44 16.41 2.68
C LYS A 362 -2.07 17.55 1.73
N ALA A 363 -1.26 18.50 2.21
CA ALA A 363 -0.69 19.52 1.34
C ALA A 363 0.39 18.90 0.44
N VAL A 364 0.38 19.21 -0.85
CA VAL A 364 1.37 18.74 -1.84
C VAL A 364 1.87 19.92 -2.64
N LEU A 365 3.19 20.15 -2.60
CA LEU A 365 3.88 21.10 -3.46
C LEU A 365 3.93 20.55 -4.89
N THR A 366 3.67 21.41 -5.87
CA THR A 366 3.65 21.08 -7.30
C THR A 366 4.64 21.98 -8.03
N PHE A 367 5.48 21.38 -8.88
CA PHE A 367 6.55 22.05 -9.63
C PHE A 367 6.18 22.26 -11.10
N GLY A 368 5.01 21.79 -11.52
CA GLY A 368 4.44 21.95 -12.87
C GLY A 368 2.92 21.95 -12.85
N ASP A 369 2.32 21.89 -14.04
CA ASP A 369 0.86 22.07 -14.26
C ASP A 369 0.12 20.74 -14.42
N GLU A 370 0.63 19.64 -13.84
CA GLU A 370 -0.03 18.34 -13.98
C GLU A 370 -1.42 18.37 -13.32
N PRO A 371 -2.50 18.12 -14.08
CA PRO A 371 -3.85 18.19 -13.54
C PRO A 371 -4.09 17.05 -12.56
N VAL A 372 -4.69 17.37 -11.41
CA VAL A 372 -5.24 16.35 -10.50
C VAL A 372 -6.59 15.91 -11.07
N PRO A 373 -6.81 14.60 -11.31
CA PRO A 373 -8.10 14.07 -11.71
C PRO A 373 -9.21 14.53 -10.77
N ALA A 374 -10.43 14.67 -11.30
CA ALA A 374 -11.59 14.82 -10.43
C ALA A 374 -11.74 13.54 -9.59
N ALA A 375 -12.12 13.70 -8.33
CA ALA A 375 -12.33 12.55 -7.46
C ALA A 375 -13.33 11.56 -8.08
N SER A 376 -12.96 10.27 -8.11
CA SER A 376 -13.93 9.20 -8.33
C SER A 376 -15.02 9.24 -7.24
N GLY A 377 -16.16 8.60 -7.49
CA GLY A 377 -17.39 8.73 -6.69
C GLY A 377 -17.21 8.61 -5.16
N PRO A 378 -18.25 8.98 -4.39
CA PRO A 378 -18.09 9.42 -3.01
C PRO A 378 -17.68 8.35 -2.00
N THR A 379 -17.70 7.06 -2.33
CA THR A 379 -17.49 5.98 -1.36
C THR A 379 -16.49 4.91 -1.82
N VAL A 380 -15.61 4.53 -0.91
CA VAL A 380 -14.65 3.44 -1.09
C VAL A 380 -15.36 2.09 -0.94
N ALA A 381 -15.33 1.28 -1.99
CA ALA A 381 -15.84 -0.09 -1.98
C ALA A 381 -14.80 -1.06 -1.38
N SER A 382 -15.22 -2.26 -1.00
CA SER A 382 -14.28 -3.32 -0.62
C SER A 382 -13.66 -4.01 -1.86
N ALA A 383 -12.54 -4.71 -1.68
CA ALA A 383 -11.97 -5.55 -2.74
C ALA A 383 -12.96 -6.64 -3.19
N ALA A 384 -13.75 -7.20 -2.27
CA ALA A 384 -14.78 -8.18 -2.58
C ALA A 384 -15.86 -7.61 -3.50
N ASP A 385 -16.35 -6.40 -3.21
CA ASP A 385 -17.33 -5.71 -4.08
C ASP A 385 -16.76 -5.44 -5.46
N ARG A 386 -15.45 -5.12 -5.55
CA ARG A 386 -14.79 -4.91 -6.82
C ARG A 386 -14.69 -6.18 -7.64
N VAL A 387 -14.33 -7.31 -7.04
CA VAL A 387 -14.33 -8.62 -7.72
C VAL A 387 -15.73 -8.96 -8.23
N ARG A 388 -16.79 -8.79 -7.43
CA ARG A 388 -18.17 -9.06 -7.88
C ARG A 388 -18.56 -8.22 -9.09
N ARG A 389 -18.15 -6.93 -9.12
CA ARG A 389 -18.40 -6.06 -10.29
C ARG A 389 -17.65 -6.53 -11.54
N ILE A 390 -16.39 -6.94 -11.40
CA ILE A 390 -15.59 -7.46 -12.52
C ILE A 390 -16.20 -8.78 -13.04
N ALA A 391 -16.57 -9.68 -12.13
CA ALA A 391 -17.21 -10.94 -12.44
C ALA A 391 -18.51 -10.74 -13.22
N ALA A 392 -19.36 -9.80 -12.76
CA ALA A 392 -20.61 -9.45 -13.42
C ALA A 392 -20.40 -8.82 -14.82
N ALA A 393 -19.29 -8.10 -15.03
CA ALA A 393 -18.92 -7.55 -16.33
C ALA A 393 -18.34 -8.62 -17.27
N GLY A 394 -17.82 -9.73 -16.74
CA GLY A 394 -17.21 -10.83 -17.50
C GLY A 394 -15.82 -10.53 -18.08
N ALA A 395 -15.28 -9.33 -17.84
CA ALA A 395 -13.97 -8.89 -18.32
C ALA A 395 -13.30 -7.96 -17.29
N GLY A 396 -11.97 -7.95 -17.26
CA GLY A 396 -11.20 -7.15 -16.30
C GLY A 396 -9.75 -6.97 -16.69
N ASP A 397 -9.02 -6.20 -15.87
CA ASP A 397 -7.58 -6.02 -15.99
C ASP A 397 -6.82 -7.01 -15.10
N ALA A 398 -5.74 -7.60 -15.61
CA ALA A 398 -4.99 -8.64 -14.91
C ALA A 398 -4.23 -8.08 -13.69
N ALA A 399 -3.69 -6.86 -13.77
CA ALA A 399 -2.97 -6.26 -12.64
C ALA A 399 -3.95 -5.88 -11.52
N GLU A 400 -5.15 -5.41 -11.88
CA GLU A 400 -6.22 -5.20 -10.92
C GLU A 400 -6.63 -6.51 -10.21
N LEU A 401 -6.82 -7.60 -10.95
CA LEU A 401 -7.17 -8.91 -10.35
C LEU A 401 -6.06 -9.46 -9.47
N GLU A 402 -4.80 -9.25 -9.84
CA GLU A 402 -3.64 -9.57 -9.02
C GLU A 402 -3.61 -8.77 -7.70
N MET A 403 -3.91 -7.48 -7.75
CA MET A 403 -4.03 -6.65 -6.56
C MET A 403 -5.19 -7.12 -5.67
N LEU A 404 -6.37 -7.36 -6.24
CA LEU A 404 -7.54 -7.85 -5.50
C LEU A 404 -7.27 -9.21 -4.86
N TRP A 405 -6.54 -10.08 -5.55
CA TRP A 405 -6.06 -11.35 -5.02
C TRP A 405 -5.24 -11.19 -3.74
N ASP A 406 -4.29 -10.25 -3.76
CA ASP A 406 -3.40 -10.01 -2.63
C ASP A 406 -4.18 -9.45 -1.43
N LEU A 407 -5.19 -8.60 -1.66
CA LEU A 407 -6.05 -8.02 -0.62
C LEU A 407 -7.05 -9.00 0.00
N LEU A 408 -7.61 -9.95 -0.77
CA LEU A 408 -8.70 -10.80 -0.29
C LEU A 408 -8.23 -11.89 0.71
N PRO A 409 -9.05 -12.27 1.70
CA PRO A 409 -8.68 -13.28 2.69
C PRO A 409 -8.44 -14.66 2.07
N ALA A 410 -7.54 -15.45 2.66
CA ALA A 410 -7.28 -16.81 2.23
C ALA A 410 -8.55 -17.69 2.34
N ALA A 411 -8.75 -18.55 1.34
CA ALA A 411 -9.70 -19.65 1.42
C ALA A 411 -9.04 -20.87 2.07
N ARG A 412 -9.83 -21.76 2.69
CA ARG A 412 -9.33 -23.02 3.25
C ARG A 412 -9.86 -24.20 2.46
N ALA A 413 -9.00 -25.17 2.17
CA ALA A 413 -9.36 -26.38 1.44
C ALA A 413 -10.58 -27.09 2.06
N ALA A 414 -10.68 -27.07 3.40
CA ALA A 414 -11.80 -27.66 4.13
C ALA A 414 -13.16 -27.01 3.80
N ASP A 415 -13.18 -25.74 3.38
CA ASP A 415 -14.40 -24.97 3.12
C ASP A 415 -14.91 -25.11 1.67
N LEU A 416 -14.12 -25.76 0.80
CA LEU A 416 -14.36 -25.82 -0.64
C LEU A 416 -15.22 -27.01 -1.08
N ARG A 417 -15.62 -27.91 -0.17
CA ARG A 417 -16.44 -29.07 -0.53
C ARG A 417 -17.73 -28.69 -1.24
N GLY A 418 -18.10 -29.51 -2.23
CA GLY A 418 -19.31 -29.39 -3.03
C GLY A 418 -19.07 -28.91 -4.45
N LEU A 419 -20.18 -28.69 -5.16
CA LEU A 419 -20.22 -28.18 -6.51
C LEU A 419 -20.14 -26.66 -6.52
N TRP A 420 -19.35 -26.12 -7.44
CA TRP A 420 -19.16 -24.69 -7.66
C TRP A 420 -19.38 -24.36 -9.13
N HIS A 421 -20.15 -23.31 -9.38
CA HIS A 421 -20.36 -22.71 -10.68
C HIS A 421 -19.21 -21.75 -11.01
N GLY A 422 -18.59 -21.91 -12.18
CA GLY A 422 -17.44 -21.13 -12.60
C GLY A 422 -17.78 -20.06 -13.63
N ALA A 423 -17.22 -18.88 -13.46
CA ALA A 423 -17.28 -17.79 -14.43
C ALA A 423 -15.86 -17.29 -14.75
N GLY A 424 -15.49 -17.33 -16.02
CA GLY A 424 -14.17 -16.84 -16.47
C GLY A 424 -14.13 -15.32 -16.58
N ILE A 425 -13.00 -14.71 -16.23
CA ILE A 425 -12.79 -13.27 -16.39
C ILE A 425 -11.92 -13.03 -17.62
N ASP A 426 -12.48 -12.40 -18.65
CA ASP A 426 -11.73 -12.10 -19.86
C ASP A 426 -10.72 -10.97 -19.61
N THR A 427 -9.45 -11.36 -19.65
CA THR A 427 -8.27 -10.49 -19.56
C THR A 427 -7.45 -10.54 -20.87
N GLY A 428 -7.98 -11.18 -21.91
CA GLY A 428 -7.27 -11.53 -23.15
C GLY A 428 -6.50 -12.86 -23.10
N HIS A 429 -6.56 -13.59 -21.97
CA HIS A 429 -5.84 -14.84 -21.76
C HIS A 429 -6.44 -16.03 -22.54
N ARG A 430 -5.62 -16.83 -23.24
CA ARG A 430 -6.05 -17.98 -24.08
C ARG A 430 -6.98 -18.99 -23.40
N THR A 431 -6.77 -19.23 -22.10
CA THR A 431 -7.61 -20.14 -21.30
C THR A 431 -9.09 -19.74 -21.30
N GLN A 432 -9.40 -18.44 -21.39
CA GLN A 432 -10.79 -17.97 -21.47
C GLN A 432 -11.52 -18.61 -22.66
N GLN A 433 -10.89 -18.62 -23.83
CA GLN A 433 -11.48 -19.18 -25.05
C GLN A 433 -11.67 -20.70 -24.95
N LEU A 434 -10.71 -21.40 -24.33
CA LEU A 434 -10.79 -22.84 -24.09
C LEU A 434 -11.99 -23.18 -23.20
N LEU A 435 -12.18 -22.49 -22.08
CA LEU A 435 -13.27 -22.74 -21.14
C LEU A 435 -14.65 -22.43 -21.75
N VAL A 436 -14.75 -21.36 -22.54
CA VAL A 436 -15.98 -21.04 -23.28
C VAL A 436 -16.30 -22.15 -24.28
N SER A 437 -15.32 -22.64 -25.03
CA SER A 437 -15.51 -23.70 -26.02
C SER A 437 -15.92 -25.04 -25.40
N SER A 438 -15.50 -25.32 -24.16
CA SER A 438 -15.79 -26.57 -23.46
C SER A 438 -17.13 -26.58 -22.73
N ARG A 439 -17.97 -25.53 -22.87
CA ARG A 439 -19.21 -25.36 -22.09
C ARG A 439 -18.97 -25.53 -20.59
N TRP A 440 -17.89 -24.91 -20.11
CA TRP A 440 -17.48 -25.02 -18.71
C TRP A 440 -18.61 -24.58 -17.78
N TYR A 441 -18.93 -25.45 -16.82
CA TYR A 441 -19.89 -25.17 -15.75
C TYR A 441 -19.19 -24.75 -14.47
N GLY A 442 -18.06 -25.39 -14.14
CA GLY A 442 -17.34 -25.11 -12.90
C GLY A 442 -16.50 -26.29 -12.41
N LYS A 443 -16.51 -26.51 -11.09
CA LYS A 443 -15.67 -27.51 -10.42
C LYS A 443 -16.46 -28.24 -9.32
N ASN A 444 -16.12 -29.48 -9.06
CA ASN A 444 -16.72 -30.26 -7.97
C ASN A 444 -15.64 -30.81 -7.05
N PHE A 445 -15.58 -30.31 -5.81
CA PHE A 445 -14.63 -30.73 -4.79
C PHE A 445 -15.31 -31.76 -3.90
N ILE A 446 -15.00 -33.04 -4.10
CA ILE A 446 -15.64 -34.14 -3.39
C ILE A 446 -14.97 -34.29 -2.01
N ASP A 447 -13.65 -34.42 -2.02
CA ASP A 447 -12.81 -34.44 -0.82
C ASP A 447 -11.39 -33.92 -1.14
N ALA A 448 -10.46 -34.08 -0.21
CA ALA A 448 -9.11 -33.56 -0.35
C ALA A 448 -8.28 -34.31 -1.41
N GLU A 449 -8.59 -35.57 -1.70
CA GLU A 449 -7.86 -36.40 -2.67
C GLU A 449 -8.59 -36.47 -4.02
N THR A 450 -9.88 -36.15 -4.04
CA THR A 450 -10.74 -36.30 -5.21
C THR A 450 -11.44 -34.97 -5.55
N VAL A 451 -10.95 -34.32 -6.60
CA VAL A 451 -11.56 -33.14 -7.22
C VAL A 451 -11.83 -33.43 -8.69
N GLN A 452 -13.00 -33.03 -9.17
CA GLN A 452 -13.34 -32.99 -10.59
C GLN A 452 -13.07 -31.56 -11.08
N PRO A 453 -11.88 -31.28 -11.65
CA PRO A 453 -11.39 -29.92 -11.85
C PRO A 453 -12.08 -29.20 -13.01
N LEU A 454 -12.76 -29.94 -13.88
CA LEU A 454 -13.51 -29.42 -15.01
C LEU A 454 -14.87 -30.12 -15.06
N VAL A 455 -15.93 -29.43 -14.64
CA VAL A 455 -17.32 -29.84 -14.82
C VAL A 455 -17.88 -29.07 -16.00
N VAL A 456 -18.54 -29.76 -16.93
CA VAL A 456 -19.10 -29.19 -18.16
C VAL A 456 -20.56 -29.61 -18.33
N ARG A 457 -21.28 -28.91 -19.21
CA ARG A 457 -22.59 -29.35 -19.70
C ARG A 457 -22.43 -30.17 -20.98
N ASP A 458 -22.93 -31.40 -20.97
CA ASP A 458 -22.97 -32.24 -22.19
C ASP A 458 -24.01 -31.70 -23.21
N GLU A 459 -24.20 -32.43 -24.30
CA GLU A 459 -25.15 -32.05 -25.37
C GLU A 459 -26.61 -31.99 -24.90
N HIS A 460 -26.94 -32.73 -23.83
CA HIS A 460 -28.28 -32.78 -23.23
C HIS A 460 -28.42 -31.78 -22.07
N GLY A 461 -27.36 -31.05 -21.73
CA GLY A 461 -27.33 -30.07 -20.65
C GLY A 461 -27.03 -30.66 -19.26
N GLU A 462 -26.78 -31.97 -19.18
CA GLU A 462 -26.44 -32.67 -17.95
C GLU A 462 -24.99 -32.37 -17.53
N LEU A 463 -24.73 -32.36 -16.22
CA LEU A 463 -23.39 -32.10 -15.71
C LEU A 463 -22.53 -33.35 -15.78
N ARG A 464 -21.38 -33.22 -16.44
CA ARG A 464 -20.37 -34.27 -16.56
C ARG A 464 -19.02 -33.76 -16.07
N SER A 465 -18.23 -34.65 -15.50
CA SER A 465 -16.81 -34.40 -15.30
C SER A 465 -16.08 -34.59 -16.63
N ALA A 466 -15.23 -33.64 -17.00
CA ALA A 466 -14.39 -33.74 -18.19
C ALA A 466 -12.92 -33.88 -17.78
N SER A 467 -12.63 -34.83 -16.88
CA SER A 467 -11.29 -35.04 -16.32
C SER A 467 -10.27 -35.36 -17.42
N ALA A 468 -10.69 -36.02 -18.50
CA ALA A 468 -9.88 -36.28 -19.69
C ALA A 468 -9.35 -34.98 -20.33
N LEU A 469 -10.19 -33.94 -20.48
CA LEU A 469 -9.77 -32.63 -21.00
C LEU A 469 -8.83 -31.89 -20.04
N ALA A 470 -8.84 -32.26 -18.76
CA ALA A 470 -7.95 -31.74 -17.74
C ALA A 470 -6.64 -32.54 -17.59
N GLY A 471 -6.40 -33.56 -18.42
CA GLY A 471 -5.19 -34.39 -18.41
C GLY A 471 -5.38 -35.84 -17.90
N GLY A 472 -6.61 -36.25 -17.58
CA GLY A 472 -7.00 -37.66 -17.43
C GLY A 472 -6.89 -38.29 -16.04
N ALA A 473 -6.45 -37.57 -15.00
CA ALA A 473 -6.18 -38.16 -13.68
C ALA A 473 -6.92 -37.51 -12.49
N GLY A 474 -7.74 -36.48 -12.72
CA GLY A 474 -8.39 -35.72 -11.64
C GLY A 474 -7.51 -34.61 -11.07
N ALA A 475 -7.83 -34.19 -9.85
CA ALA A 475 -7.05 -33.23 -9.07
C ALA A 475 -7.25 -33.49 -7.57
N TRP A 476 -6.37 -32.94 -6.74
CA TRP A 476 -6.48 -32.96 -5.27
C TRP A 476 -6.43 -31.54 -4.70
N LEU A 477 -6.85 -31.38 -3.45
CA LEU A 477 -7.01 -30.08 -2.77
C LEU A 477 -6.28 -30.06 -1.43
N ALA A 478 -5.45 -29.03 -1.22
CA ALA A 478 -4.83 -28.74 0.07
C ALA A 478 -4.55 -27.26 0.25
N ASP A 479 -4.23 -26.85 1.48
CA ASP A 479 -3.71 -25.51 1.74
C ASP A 479 -2.22 -25.44 1.35
N ALA A 480 -1.88 -24.52 0.45
CA ALA A 480 -0.51 -24.32 -0.02
C ALA A 480 -0.13 -22.83 -0.06
N ALA A 481 1.16 -22.54 0.03
CA ALA A 481 1.66 -21.17 -0.05
C ALA A 481 1.64 -20.66 -1.50
N HIS A 482 1.01 -19.51 -1.72
CA HIS A 482 1.04 -18.78 -2.97
C HIS A 482 1.06 -17.28 -2.67
N ARG A 483 2.02 -16.54 -3.26
CA ARG A 483 2.17 -15.08 -3.08
C ARG A 483 2.16 -14.63 -1.60
N GLY A 484 2.87 -15.36 -0.75
CA GLY A 484 2.98 -15.05 0.68
C GLY A 484 1.75 -15.40 1.53
N LYS A 485 0.75 -16.06 0.94
CA LYS A 485 -0.50 -16.48 1.59
C LYS A 485 -0.62 -18.00 1.57
N VAL A 486 -0.98 -18.63 2.68
CA VAL A 486 -1.35 -20.05 2.71
C VAL A 486 -2.84 -20.15 2.43
N THR A 487 -3.21 -20.76 1.32
CA THR A 487 -4.59 -20.75 0.83
C THR A 487 -4.97 -22.04 0.12
N ALA A 488 -6.26 -22.33 0.04
CA ALA A 488 -6.80 -23.48 -0.67
C ALA A 488 -6.26 -23.54 -2.10
N THR A 489 -5.68 -24.68 -2.46
CA THR A 489 -4.97 -24.89 -3.71
C THR A 489 -5.36 -26.25 -4.29
N MET A 490 -5.97 -26.23 -5.46
CA MET A 490 -6.26 -27.42 -6.24
C MET A 490 -5.09 -27.71 -7.17
N SER A 491 -4.56 -28.92 -7.14
CA SER A 491 -3.42 -29.34 -7.97
C SER A 491 -3.87 -30.44 -8.93
N TYR A 492 -3.58 -30.27 -10.21
CA TYR A 492 -3.93 -31.23 -11.24
C TYR A 492 -2.96 -32.42 -11.21
N ASP A 493 -3.46 -33.66 -11.25
CA ASP A 493 -2.59 -34.84 -11.11
C ASP A 493 -1.65 -35.04 -12.31
N ALA A 494 -2.16 -34.77 -13.52
CA ALA A 494 -1.43 -34.99 -14.76
C ALA A 494 -0.74 -33.74 -15.30
N ARG A 495 -0.87 -32.58 -14.64
CA ARG A 495 -0.32 -31.31 -15.12
C ARG A 495 0.34 -30.54 -13.98
N PRO A 496 1.49 -29.89 -14.22
CA PRO A 496 2.12 -29.00 -13.24
C PRO A 496 1.38 -27.64 -13.15
N LEU A 497 0.07 -27.70 -12.99
CA LEU A 497 -0.85 -26.58 -12.88
C LEU A 497 -1.53 -26.61 -11.52
N HIS A 498 -1.81 -25.43 -11.00
CA HIS A 498 -2.47 -25.23 -9.73
C HIS A 498 -3.50 -24.12 -9.87
N ASP A 499 -4.64 -24.29 -9.22
CA ASP A 499 -5.60 -23.21 -9.02
C ASP A 499 -5.58 -22.84 -7.53
N HIS A 500 -5.16 -21.63 -7.23
CA HIS A 500 -5.20 -21.08 -5.87
C HIS A 500 -6.52 -20.32 -5.69
N PHE A 501 -7.09 -20.30 -4.48
CA PHE A 501 -8.37 -19.65 -4.16
C PHE A 501 -8.25 -18.62 -3.04
N VAL A 502 -8.93 -17.47 -3.14
CA VAL A 502 -9.16 -16.52 -2.04
C VAL A 502 -10.66 -16.27 -1.92
N ARG A 503 -11.09 -15.91 -0.73
CA ARG A 503 -12.49 -15.71 -0.39
C ARG A 503 -12.93 -14.30 -0.76
N VAL A 504 -13.96 -14.19 -1.60
CA VAL A 504 -14.70 -12.95 -1.85
C VAL A 504 -15.81 -12.80 -0.81
N ASP A 505 -16.51 -13.90 -0.51
CA ASP A 505 -17.44 -14.08 0.62
C ASP A 505 -17.64 -15.57 0.91
N ALA A 506 -18.60 -15.93 1.77
CA ALA A 506 -18.83 -17.32 2.17
C ALA A 506 -19.10 -18.28 0.99
N ASP A 507 -19.63 -17.77 -0.12
CA ASP A 507 -20.09 -18.56 -1.25
C ASP A 507 -19.42 -18.17 -2.56
N THR A 508 -18.46 -17.25 -2.54
CA THR A 508 -17.76 -16.76 -3.73
C THR A 508 -16.25 -16.79 -3.52
N LEU A 509 -15.53 -17.38 -4.48
CA LEU A 509 -14.07 -17.42 -4.53
C LEU A 509 -13.60 -16.69 -5.77
N LEU A 510 -12.53 -15.91 -5.63
CA LEU A 510 -11.66 -15.62 -6.76
C LEU A 510 -10.67 -16.78 -6.86
N GLY A 511 -10.32 -17.17 -8.07
CA GLY A 511 -9.31 -18.19 -8.37
C GLY A 511 -8.26 -17.66 -9.34
N VAL A 512 -7.01 -18.10 -9.17
CA VAL A 512 -5.91 -17.82 -10.08
C VAL A 512 -5.19 -19.11 -10.48
N MET A 513 -4.98 -19.27 -11.79
CA MET A 513 -4.25 -20.40 -12.34
C MET A 513 -2.74 -20.08 -12.36
N ALA A 514 -1.94 -20.98 -11.79
CA ALA A 514 -0.50 -20.87 -11.72
C ALA A 514 0.18 -22.20 -12.09
N GLY A 515 1.50 -22.18 -12.21
CA GLY A 515 2.31 -23.35 -12.58
C GLY A 515 2.81 -23.30 -14.03
N ARG A 516 3.42 -24.40 -14.48
CA ARG A 516 4.07 -24.45 -15.80
C ARG A 516 3.02 -24.53 -16.90
N GLY A 517 3.05 -23.54 -17.80
CA GLY A 517 2.08 -23.42 -18.89
C GLY A 517 0.79 -22.67 -18.50
N ALA A 518 0.70 -22.15 -17.26
CA ALA A 518 -0.43 -21.35 -16.82
C ALA A 518 -0.41 -19.92 -17.40
N LEU A 519 0.78 -19.37 -17.65
CA LEU A 519 0.94 -17.97 -18.06
C LEU A 519 0.69 -17.78 -19.56
N ASP A 520 0.08 -16.65 -19.93
CA ASP A 520 -0.07 -16.12 -21.28
C ASP A 520 0.49 -14.71 -21.34
N ASP A 521 1.52 -14.49 -22.16
CA ASP A 521 2.34 -13.26 -22.14
C ASP A 521 2.78 -12.82 -20.73
N GLY A 522 3.14 -13.82 -19.90
CA GLY A 522 3.60 -13.62 -18.53
C GLY A 522 2.48 -13.38 -17.51
N ARG A 523 1.21 -13.39 -17.90
CA ARG A 523 0.05 -13.12 -17.03
C ARG A 523 -0.69 -14.41 -16.66
N PRO A 524 -1.12 -14.58 -15.40
CA PRO A 524 -1.94 -15.72 -15.02
C PRO A 524 -3.40 -15.54 -15.46
N TYR A 525 -4.16 -16.63 -15.42
CA TYR A 525 -5.60 -16.61 -15.69
C TYR A 525 -6.40 -16.51 -14.39
N TYR A 526 -7.42 -15.64 -14.37
CA TYR A 526 -8.32 -15.45 -13.24
C TYR A 526 -9.75 -15.86 -13.59
N PHE A 527 -10.44 -16.41 -12.59
CA PHE A 527 -11.84 -16.85 -12.71
C PHE A 527 -12.52 -16.77 -11.35
N VAL A 528 -13.84 -16.81 -11.33
CA VAL A 528 -14.65 -16.82 -10.10
C VAL A 528 -15.34 -18.18 -9.97
N LEU A 529 -15.48 -18.65 -8.73
CA LEU A 529 -16.32 -19.78 -8.38
C LEU A 529 -17.41 -19.32 -7.41
N GLU A 530 -18.65 -19.63 -7.71
CA GLU A 530 -19.81 -19.41 -6.85
C GLU A 530 -20.37 -20.76 -6.39
N ARG A 531 -20.70 -20.88 -5.10
CA ARG A 531 -21.21 -22.14 -4.54
C ARG A 531 -22.54 -22.50 -5.19
N ASP A 532 -22.64 -23.72 -5.69
CA ASP A 532 -23.87 -24.21 -6.29
C ASP A 532 -24.94 -24.49 -5.21
N PRO A 533 -26.20 -24.08 -5.41
CA PRO A 533 -27.28 -24.36 -4.46
C PRO A 533 -27.52 -25.86 -4.19
N ARG A 534 -27.09 -26.74 -5.10
CA ARG A 534 -27.14 -28.20 -4.89
C ARG A 534 -26.15 -28.69 -3.84
N GLY A 535 -25.14 -27.89 -3.50
CA GLY A 535 -24.14 -28.24 -2.48
C GLY A 535 -23.29 -29.45 -2.87
N GLU A 536 -23.22 -30.44 -1.98
CA GLU A 536 -22.47 -31.67 -2.21
C GLU A 536 -23.28 -32.65 -3.08
N VAL A 537 -22.82 -32.89 -4.31
CA VAL A 537 -23.51 -33.75 -5.29
C VAL A 537 -22.85 -35.12 -5.51
N GLY A 538 -21.81 -35.46 -4.73
CA GLY A 538 -20.97 -36.64 -4.97
C GLY A 538 -20.20 -36.56 -6.31
N PRO A 539 -19.55 -37.64 -6.76
CA PRO A 539 -18.86 -37.65 -8.04
C PRO A 539 -19.85 -37.63 -9.21
N LEU A 540 -19.66 -36.67 -10.13
CA LEU A 540 -20.41 -36.62 -11.39
C LEU A 540 -19.88 -37.66 -12.38
N PRO A 541 -20.72 -38.22 -13.27
CA PRO A 541 -20.25 -39.12 -14.31
C PRO A 541 -19.24 -38.44 -15.25
N GLU A 542 -18.25 -39.18 -15.76
CA GLU A 542 -17.34 -38.66 -16.78
C GLU A 542 -18.09 -38.40 -18.10
N LEU A 543 -17.61 -37.41 -18.85
CA LEU A 543 -18.07 -37.09 -20.19
C LEU A 543 -17.60 -38.20 -21.13
N ASP A 544 -18.54 -38.88 -21.77
CA ASP A 544 -18.23 -39.85 -22.81
C ASP A 544 -17.43 -39.15 -23.92
N ALA A 545 -16.32 -39.79 -24.34
CA ALA A 545 -15.34 -39.23 -25.26
C ALA A 545 -15.88 -39.04 -26.69
#